data_AF-A0A356GGI9-F1
#
_entry.id   AF-A0A356GGI9-F1
#
_cell.length_a   1.000
_cell.length_b   1.000
_cell.length_c   1.000
_cell.angle_alpha   90.00
_cell.angle_beta   90.00
_cell.angle_gamma   90.00
#
_symmetry.space_group_name_H-M   'P 1'
#
loop_
_entity.id
_entity.type
_entity.pdbx_description
1 polymer ?
#
loop_
_entity_poly.entity_id
_entity_poly.type
_entity_poly.pdbx_seq_one_letter_code
_entity_poly.pdbx_strand_id
1 'polypeptide(L)'
;MSITISDSVTSIGQNAFNGTAYYDNPDNWENGTLHIGKHLIKLSEYATYYASRGGAIALGALDGCYKLKKLTIGGDYYLGLSQLANLETLVLTELPTHYIFNYFFKYFGGTSTLPITLKNIVLADGVHMRSDAFYGITDVTIYVAANEKDVRWDENFPGWNNGNKVVYGDKWITADFYDKDGNIISSDILLTSQIVRQPYVASMMDDTYYYEFLGWDIDGDGIDDVVPATSSSNISARAVFSKEHKCAAAGHTYGAWSSDATSHWLECSVCHDKKDITAHSFDNACDTTCDTCGYVRSITHNYEQKHDEVNHWDECKVCGDKKNIEAHTNMKNKHICDTCGRKLSDHEGGTATCSEKAICTICGEKYGDFAEHSFGEWKTNAEGKRTKVCSACGKVANFMYGDLNYDGKVNAIDLTILRRYLARYSDKIDIAVADFNGDGKVNTLDLMLLRRFLVGYDSVLGK
;
A
#
# COMPACT_ATOMS: atom_id res chain seq x y z
N MET A 1 -35.18 -24.01 30.10
CA MET A 1 -36.28 -24.34 31.04
C MET A 1 -36.45 -23.14 31.95
N SER A 2 -37.64 -22.52 32.02
CA SER A 2 -37.86 -21.31 32.81
C SER A 2 -38.30 -21.66 34.23
N ILE A 3 -37.56 -21.20 35.23
CA ILE A 3 -37.94 -21.25 36.64
C ILE A 3 -38.23 -19.82 37.08
N THR A 4 -39.33 -19.59 37.78
CA THR A 4 -39.67 -18.30 38.39
C THR A 4 -39.89 -18.48 39.89
N ILE A 5 -39.28 -17.61 40.69
CA ILE A 5 -39.49 -17.53 42.13
C ILE A 5 -40.30 -16.26 42.40
N SER A 6 -41.40 -16.40 43.14
CA SER A 6 -42.25 -15.27 43.53
C SER A 6 -41.50 -14.34 44.48
N ASP A 7 -41.74 -13.03 44.35
CA ASP A 7 -41.15 -12.01 45.22
C ASP A 7 -41.50 -12.17 46.70
N SER A 8 -42.54 -12.94 47.01
CA SER A 8 -42.97 -13.28 48.37
C SER A 8 -42.11 -14.34 49.06
N VAL A 9 -41.18 -14.98 48.35
CA VAL A 9 -40.30 -16.01 48.92
C VAL A 9 -39.27 -15.36 49.85
N THR A 10 -39.24 -15.82 51.09
CA THR A 10 -38.35 -15.29 52.14
C THR A 10 -37.17 -16.21 52.44
N SER A 11 -37.22 -17.48 52.04
CA SER A 11 -36.13 -18.43 52.26
C SER A 11 -35.99 -19.43 51.12
N ILE A 12 -34.75 -19.80 50.81
CA ILE A 12 -34.41 -20.82 49.82
C ILE A 12 -33.42 -21.78 50.50
N GLY A 13 -33.77 -23.07 50.53
CA GLY A 13 -32.98 -24.10 51.20
C GLY A 13 -31.63 -24.36 50.52
N GLN A 14 -30.71 -24.96 51.27
CA GLN A 14 -29.39 -25.31 50.75
C GLN A 14 -29.53 -26.35 49.64
N ASN A 15 -28.77 -26.17 48.56
CA ASN A 15 -28.80 -27.04 47.38
C ASN A 15 -30.16 -27.13 46.66
N ALA A 16 -31.12 -26.22 46.92
CA ALA A 16 -32.45 -26.27 46.31
C ALA A 16 -32.44 -26.29 44.77
N PHE A 17 -31.39 -25.73 44.15
CA PHE A 17 -31.22 -25.67 42.70
C PHE A 17 -29.94 -26.36 42.20
N ASN A 18 -29.17 -27.00 43.09
CA ASN A 18 -27.89 -27.61 42.71
C ASN A 18 -28.12 -28.81 41.78
N GLY A 19 -27.35 -28.91 40.69
CA GLY A 19 -27.49 -29.97 39.67
C GLY A 19 -28.75 -29.86 38.81
N THR A 20 -29.43 -28.71 38.82
CA THR A 20 -30.53 -28.44 37.89
C THR A 20 -30.01 -27.87 36.58
N ALA A 21 -30.71 -28.14 35.47
CA ALA A 21 -30.36 -27.56 34.17
C ALA A 21 -30.34 -26.02 34.15
N TYR A 22 -31.03 -25.36 35.09
CA TYR A 22 -30.93 -23.91 35.25
C TYR A 22 -29.60 -23.50 35.91
N TYR A 23 -29.20 -24.21 36.95
CA TYR A 23 -27.97 -23.94 37.70
C TYR A 23 -26.70 -24.26 36.89
N ASP A 24 -26.73 -25.35 36.13
CA ASP A 24 -25.60 -25.86 35.36
C ASP A 24 -25.43 -25.15 34.00
N ASN A 25 -26.36 -24.26 33.61
CA ASN A 25 -26.27 -23.51 32.36
C ASN A 25 -25.47 -22.20 32.57
N PRO A 26 -24.29 -22.03 31.94
CA PRO A 26 -23.48 -20.82 32.08
C PRO A 26 -24.20 -19.55 31.62
N ASP A 27 -25.11 -19.63 30.65
CA ASP A 27 -25.84 -18.47 30.12
C ASP A 27 -26.79 -17.83 31.16
N ASN A 28 -27.14 -18.57 32.22
CA ASN A 28 -27.99 -18.06 33.30
C ASN A 28 -27.18 -17.30 34.37
N TRP A 29 -25.84 -17.31 34.29
CA TRP A 29 -24.97 -16.59 35.20
C TRP A 29 -24.67 -15.21 34.64
N GLU A 30 -24.94 -14.18 35.43
CA GLU A 30 -24.64 -12.79 35.10
C GLU A 30 -23.53 -12.30 36.03
N ASN A 31 -22.36 -11.97 35.48
CA ASN A 31 -21.24 -11.40 36.22
C ASN A 31 -20.87 -12.17 37.50
N GLY A 32 -20.85 -13.51 37.39
CA GLY A 32 -20.52 -14.41 38.51
C GLY A 32 -21.63 -14.57 39.56
N THR A 33 -22.86 -14.14 39.23
CA THR A 33 -24.04 -14.33 40.08
C THR A 33 -25.10 -15.15 39.36
N LEU A 34 -25.69 -16.11 40.07
CA LEU A 34 -26.84 -16.85 39.59
C LEU A 34 -28.08 -16.39 40.37
N HIS A 35 -28.99 -15.72 39.68
CA HIS A 35 -30.25 -15.25 40.25
C HIS A 35 -31.44 -15.93 39.61
N ILE A 36 -32.54 -15.98 40.36
CA ILE A 36 -33.88 -16.17 39.82
C ILE A 36 -34.73 -15.01 40.34
N GLY A 37 -35.09 -14.09 39.45
CA GLY A 37 -35.69 -12.80 39.85
C GLY A 37 -34.73 -12.01 40.73
N LYS A 38 -35.20 -11.57 41.91
CA LYS A 38 -34.39 -10.87 42.92
C LYS A 38 -33.63 -11.80 43.87
N HIS A 39 -33.83 -13.12 43.78
CA HIS A 39 -33.28 -14.09 44.72
C HIS A 39 -31.91 -14.60 44.28
N LEU A 40 -30.95 -14.61 45.19
CA LEU A 40 -29.62 -15.16 44.92
C LEU A 40 -29.65 -16.68 45.11
N ILE A 41 -29.28 -17.40 44.06
CA ILE A 41 -29.17 -18.86 44.11
C ILE A 41 -27.73 -19.27 44.42
N LYS A 42 -26.76 -18.65 43.73
CA LYS A 42 -25.34 -18.93 43.95
C LYS A 42 -24.49 -17.72 43.60
N LEU A 43 -23.45 -17.49 44.40
CA LEU A 43 -22.38 -16.54 44.11
C LEU A 43 -21.12 -17.32 43.69
N SER A 44 -20.42 -16.79 42.69
CA SER A 44 -19.12 -17.31 42.25
C SER A 44 -18.08 -17.20 43.37
N GLU A 45 -17.24 -18.23 43.53
CA GLU A 45 -16.12 -18.23 44.47
C GLU A 45 -15.07 -17.14 44.20
N TYR A 46 -15.09 -16.58 42.98
CA TYR A 46 -14.21 -15.50 42.54
C TYR A 46 -14.76 -14.11 42.86
N ALA A 47 -16.04 -14.00 43.27
CA ALA A 47 -16.66 -12.72 43.55
C ALA A 47 -16.00 -12.01 44.73
N THR A 48 -15.65 -10.74 44.53
CA THR A 48 -15.08 -9.85 45.55
C THR A 48 -16.12 -8.88 46.13
N TYR A 49 -17.21 -8.64 45.40
CA TYR A 49 -18.31 -7.76 45.78
C TYR A 49 -19.65 -8.44 45.48
N TYR A 50 -20.62 -8.29 46.37
CA TYR A 50 -21.99 -8.69 46.10
C TYR A 50 -22.99 -7.74 46.76
N ALA A 51 -24.02 -7.35 46.00
CA ALA A 51 -25.16 -6.61 46.54
C ALA A 51 -26.47 -7.33 46.24
N SER A 52 -27.25 -7.59 47.28
CA SER A 52 -28.56 -8.23 47.15
C SER A 52 -29.54 -7.37 46.36
N ARG A 53 -30.33 -8.01 45.50
CA ARG A 53 -31.45 -7.38 44.76
C ARG A 53 -32.72 -7.24 45.64
N GLY A 54 -32.60 -7.39 46.97
CA GLY A 54 -33.71 -7.35 47.91
C GLY A 54 -34.54 -8.65 47.99
N GLY A 55 -34.07 -9.72 47.35
CA GLY A 55 -34.66 -11.06 47.48
C GLY A 55 -33.97 -11.92 48.54
N ALA A 56 -34.59 -13.07 48.84
CA ALA A 56 -33.96 -14.12 49.63
C ALA A 56 -32.62 -14.57 49.02
N ILE A 57 -31.65 -14.81 49.90
CA ILE A 57 -30.37 -15.43 49.55
C ILE A 57 -30.46 -16.90 49.93
N ALA A 58 -30.23 -17.79 48.97
CA ALA A 58 -30.27 -19.22 49.23
C ALA A 58 -29.22 -19.62 50.27
N LEU A 59 -29.60 -20.54 51.15
CA LEU A 59 -28.65 -21.11 52.10
C LEU A 59 -27.50 -21.77 51.31
N GLY A 60 -26.27 -21.43 51.66
CA GLY A 60 -25.08 -21.90 50.94
C GLY A 60 -24.79 -21.18 49.62
N ALA A 61 -25.56 -20.14 49.24
CA ALA A 61 -25.26 -19.34 48.05
C ALA A 61 -23.84 -18.76 48.10
N LEU A 62 -23.39 -18.40 49.31
CA LEU A 62 -22.07 -17.81 49.57
C LEU A 62 -20.98 -18.85 49.92
N ASP A 63 -21.27 -20.15 49.79
CA ASP A 63 -20.28 -21.21 50.05
C ASP A 63 -19.08 -21.09 49.11
N GLY A 64 -17.87 -21.12 49.66
CA GLY A 64 -16.63 -20.99 48.90
C GLY A 64 -16.24 -19.55 48.52
N CYS A 65 -17.04 -18.54 48.86
CA CYS A 65 -16.79 -17.14 48.52
C CYS A 65 -15.74 -16.48 49.43
N TYR A 66 -14.58 -17.12 49.60
CA TYR A 66 -13.52 -16.65 50.50
C TYR A 66 -12.90 -15.31 50.05
N LYS A 67 -13.05 -14.93 48.77
CA LYS A 67 -12.53 -13.68 48.22
C LYS A 67 -13.46 -12.48 48.40
N LEU A 68 -14.67 -12.70 48.92
CA LEU A 68 -15.67 -11.65 49.08
C LEU A 68 -15.21 -10.64 50.13
N LYS A 69 -15.04 -9.39 49.71
CA LYS A 69 -14.59 -8.26 50.54
C LYS A 69 -15.73 -7.38 51.02
N LYS A 70 -16.77 -7.20 50.20
CA LYS A 70 -17.95 -6.41 50.56
C LYS A 70 -19.24 -7.14 50.22
N LEU A 71 -20.16 -7.16 51.16
CA LEU A 71 -21.44 -7.85 51.06
C LEU A 71 -22.58 -6.92 51.46
N THR A 72 -23.56 -6.73 50.58
CA THR A 72 -24.81 -6.02 50.90
C THR A 72 -25.97 -7.00 51.01
N ILE A 73 -26.62 -7.04 52.17
CA ILE A 73 -27.75 -7.91 52.48
C ILE A 73 -28.81 -7.17 53.28
N GLY A 74 -30.04 -7.69 53.26
CA GLY A 74 -31.14 -7.20 54.08
C GLY A 74 -31.88 -8.35 54.75
N GLY A 75 -32.65 -7.99 55.78
CA GLY A 75 -33.62 -8.87 56.43
C GLY A 75 -33.00 -10.03 57.20
N ASP A 76 -33.75 -11.11 57.34
CA ASP A 76 -33.34 -12.31 58.04
C ASP A 76 -32.56 -13.28 57.13
N TYR A 77 -31.24 -13.13 57.07
CA TYR A 77 -30.36 -14.14 56.50
C TYR A 77 -29.81 -15.06 57.60
N TYR A 78 -30.48 -16.18 57.87
CA TYR A 78 -30.05 -17.05 58.96
C TYR A 78 -28.82 -17.90 58.56
N LEU A 79 -27.69 -17.64 59.21
CA LEU A 79 -26.45 -18.44 59.18
C LEU A 79 -25.81 -18.58 57.79
N GLY A 80 -24.57 -18.12 57.63
CA GLY A 80 -23.81 -18.42 56.41
C GLY A 80 -22.64 -17.49 56.09
N LEU A 81 -22.39 -16.47 56.92
CA LEU A 81 -21.28 -15.54 56.69
C LEU A 81 -19.99 -15.97 57.40
N SER A 82 -20.03 -17.00 58.26
CA SER A 82 -18.89 -17.49 59.04
C SER A 82 -17.69 -17.94 58.20
N GLN A 83 -17.92 -18.25 56.92
CA GLN A 83 -16.89 -18.70 55.98
C GLN A 83 -16.21 -17.57 55.22
N LEU A 84 -16.74 -16.35 55.29
CA LEU A 84 -16.25 -15.19 54.55
C LEU A 84 -15.03 -14.57 55.27
N ALA A 85 -13.92 -15.29 55.23
CA ALA A 85 -12.71 -14.94 55.99
C ALA A 85 -12.07 -13.60 55.58
N ASN A 86 -12.33 -13.11 54.37
CA ASN A 86 -11.80 -11.83 53.85
C ASN A 86 -12.87 -10.74 53.76
N LEU A 87 -14.03 -10.92 54.39
CA LEU A 87 -15.07 -9.88 54.39
C LEU A 87 -14.60 -8.67 55.18
N GLU A 88 -14.41 -7.54 54.51
CA GLU A 88 -13.95 -6.28 55.08
C GLU A 88 -15.11 -5.35 55.45
N THR A 89 -16.20 -5.41 54.66
CA THR A 89 -17.37 -4.53 54.78
C THR A 89 -18.68 -5.30 54.68
N LEU A 90 -19.56 -5.12 55.66
CA LEU A 90 -20.95 -5.61 55.62
C LEU A 90 -21.92 -4.44 55.53
N VAL A 91 -22.73 -4.38 54.47
CA VAL A 91 -23.78 -3.38 54.28
C VAL A 91 -25.13 -4.02 54.59
N LEU A 92 -25.88 -3.40 55.50
CA LEU A 92 -27.21 -3.84 55.92
C LEU A 92 -28.25 -2.88 55.37
N THR A 93 -29.13 -3.37 54.49
CA THR A 93 -30.27 -2.60 53.98
C THR A 93 -31.45 -2.61 54.96
N GLU A 94 -31.51 -3.63 55.82
CA GLU A 94 -32.48 -3.79 56.90
C GLU A 94 -31.82 -4.58 58.04
N LEU A 95 -32.24 -4.37 59.29
CA LEU A 95 -31.75 -5.17 60.40
C LEU A 95 -32.46 -6.54 60.46
N PRO A 96 -31.72 -7.65 60.71
CA PRO A 96 -32.32 -8.95 60.97
C PRO A 96 -33.14 -8.93 62.26
N THR A 97 -34.15 -9.78 62.42
CA THR A 97 -34.91 -9.97 63.67
C THR A 97 -34.06 -10.59 64.80
N HIS A 98 -32.89 -11.13 64.46
CA HIS A 98 -31.89 -11.68 65.36
C HIS A 98 -30.63 -10.79 65.44
N TYR A 99 -29.68 -11.06 66.35
CA TYR A 99 -28.43 -10.29 66.44
C TYR A 99 -27.61 -10.36 65.16
N ILE A 100 -27.00 -9.25 64.72
CA ILE A 100 -26.10 -9.25 63.54
C ILE A 100 -24.98 -10.28 63.70
N PHE A 101 -24.50 -10.48 64.94
CA PHE A 101 -23.51 -11.50 65.26
C PHE A 101 -23.95 -12.92 64.85
N ASN A 102 -25.26 -13.20 64.81
CA ASN A 102 -25.80 -14.50 64.44
C ASN A 102 -25.56 -14.85 62.95
N TYR A 103 -25.31 -13.87 62.07
CA TYR A 103 -24.90 -14.14 60.69
C TYR A 103 -23.62 -14.97 60.58
N PHE A 104 -22.74 -14.85 61.58
CA PHE A 104 -21.42 -15.47 61.64
C PHE A 104 -21.39 -16.76 62.46
N PHE A 105 -22.56 -17.30 62.85
CA PHE A 105 -22.62 -18.61 63.49
C PHE A 105 -22.42 -19.75 62.49
N LYS A 106 -21.71 -20.79 62.95
CA LYS A 106 -21.54 -22.03 62.20
C LYS A 106 -22.70 -22.99 62.49
N TYR A 107 -23.24 -23.62 61.44
CA TYR A 107 -24.36 -24.57 61.51
C TYR A 107 -24.12 -25.81 62.41
N PHE A 108 -22.87 -26.13 62.79
CA PHE A 108 -22.50 -27.39 63.46
C PHE A 108 -21.57 -27.22 64.67
N GLY A 109 -21.88 -26.32 65.59
CA GLY A 109 -21.23 -26.27 66.92
C GLY A 109 -19.75 -25.83 66.93
N GLY A 110 -19.28 -25.23 65.83
CA GLY A 110 -17.98 -24.54 65.82
C GLY A 110 -18.03 -23.20 66.56
N THR A 111 -16.87 -22.65 66.92
CA THR A 111 -16.80 -21.30 67.50
C THR A 111 -17.23 -20.25 66.47
N SER A 112 -18.21 -19.44 66.84
CA SER A 112 -18.66 -18.27 66.07
C SER A 112 -17.70 -17.12 66.33
N THR A 113 -16.99 -16.68 65.30
CA THR A 113 -16.06 -15.54 65.40
C THR A 113 -16.28 -14.64 64.20
N LEU A 114 -16.31 -13.33 64.44
CA LEU A 114 -16.29 -12.34 63.37
C LEU A 114 -15.00 -12.49 62.55
N PRO A 115 -15.06 -12.34 61.21
CA PRO A 115 -13.85 -12.23 60.41
C PRO A 115 -12.99 -11.09 60.95
N ILE A 116 -11.70 -11.35 61.22
CA ILE A 116 -10.77 -10.32 61.74
C ILE A 116 -10.61 -9.16 60.74
N THR A 117 -10.81 -9.47 59.46
CA THR A 117 -10.84 -8.55 58.32
C THR A 117 -12.05 -7.62 58.32
N LEU A 118 -13.16 -7.99 58.97
CA LEU A 118 -14.36 -7.16 59.03
C LEU A 118 -14.07 -5.93 59.89
N LYS A 119 -13.99 -4.77 59.25
CA LYS A 119 -13.73 -3.48 59.90
C LYS A 119 -14.86 -2.49 59.73
N ASN A 120 -15.72 -2.68 58.75
CA ASN A 120 -16.77 -1.73 58.43
C ASN A 120 -18.15 -2.42 58.43
N ILE A 121 -19.11 -1.81 59.11
CA ILE A 121 -20.53 -2.13 58.94
C ILE A 121 -21.24 -0.87 58.47
N VAL A 122 -21.97 -0.96 57.36
CA VAL A 122 -22.76 0.15 56.83
C VAL A 122 -24.24 -0.13 57.10
N LEU A 123 -24.94 0.86 57.63
CA LEU A 123 -26.39 0.86 57.73
C LEU A 123 -26.94 1.77 56.64
N ALA A 124 -27.67 1.18 55.70
CA ALA A 124 -28.28 1.92 54.60
C ALA A 124 -29.35 2.89 55.11
N ASP A 125 -29.79 3.78 54.23
CA ASP A 125 -30.88 4.69 54.54
C ASP A 125 -32.18 3.91 54.79
N GLY A 126 -33.01 4.40 55.71
CA GLY A 126 -34.27 3.76 56.11
C GLY A 126 -34.14 2.56 57.07
N VAL A 127 -32.94 2.17 57.49
CA VAL A 127 -32.76 1.10 58.48
C VAL A 127 -33.39 1.48 59.83
N HIS A 128 -34.28 0.62 60.36
CA HIS A 128 -34.87 0.81 61.68
C HIS A 128 -33.98 0.24 62.79
N MET A 129 -33.53 1.09 63.71
CA MET A 129 -32.62 0.72 64.80
C MET A 129 -33.33 0.08 66.00
N ARG A 130 -32.58 -0.73 66.76
CA ARG A 130 -32.97 -1.24 68.09
C ARG A 130 -31.74 -1.36 69.01
N SER A 131 -31.98 -1.40 70.33
CA SER A 131 -30.95 -1.26 71.36
C SER A 131 -29.91 -2.40 71.42
N ASP A 132 -30.17 -3.54 70.81
CA ASP A 132 -29.33 -4.75 70.92
C ASP A 132 -28.74 -5.21 69.57
N ALA A 133 -28.86 -4.38 68.52
CA ALA A 133 -28.50 -4.74 67.15
C ALA A 133 -27.04 -5.23 67.00
N PHE A 134 -26.09 -4.54 67.67
CA PHE A 134 -24.65 -4.82 67.59
C PHE A 134 -24.12 -5.63 68.78
N TYR A 135 -24.99 -6.32 69.53
CA TYR A 135 -24.54 -7.20 70.60
C TYR A 135 -23.53 -8.23 70.08
N GLY A 136 -22.37 -8.32 70.75
CA GLY A 136 -21.27 -9.23 70.37
C GLY A 136 -20.41 -8.75 69.19
N ILE A 137 -20.68 -7.57 68.62
CA ILE A 137 -19.83 -6.95 67.59
C ILE A 137 -18.86 -5.97 68.24
N THR A 138 -17.56 -6.12 67.99
CA THR A 138 -16.50 -5.22 68.50
C THR A 138 -15.48 -4.94 67.39
N ASP A 139 -14.64 -3.91 67.59
CA ASP A 139 -13.52 -3.54 66.73
C ASP A 139 -13.89 -3.22 65.26
N VAL A 140 -15.10 -2.67 65.06
CA VAL A 140 -15.58 -2.16 63.76
C VAL A 140 -15.88 -0.67 63.82
N THR A 141 -15.94 -0.04 62.65
CA THR A 141 -16.56 1.27 62.45
C THR A 141 -17.93 1.08 61.81
N ILE A 142 -18.95 1.68 62.40
CA ILE A 142 -20.32 1.69 61.91
C ILE A 142 -20.54 2.98 61.13
N TYR A 143 -20.87 2.85 59.84
CA TYR A 143 -21.20 3.94 58.96
C TYR A 143 -22.71 4.00 58.76
N VAL A 144 -23.33 5.12 59.10
CA VAL A 144 -24.77 5.31 59.00
C VAL A 144 -25.05 6.26 57.85
N ALA A 145 -25.87 5.84 56.88
CA ALA A 145 -26.20 6.68 55.71
C ALA A 145 -26.97 7.95 56.09
N ALA A 146 -27.86 7.85 57.08
CA ALA A 146 -28.61 8.99 57.59
C ALA A 146 -27.73 9.93 58.45
N ASN A 147 -28.10 11.22 58.50
CA ASN A 147 -27.42 12.15 59.39
C ASN A 147 -27.85 11.94 60.84
N GLU A 148 -26.93 12.17 61.76
CA GLU A 148 -27.11 12.01 63.21
C GLU A 148 -28.38 12.70 63.75
N LYS A 149 -28.61 13.94 63.29
CA LYS A 149 -29.76 14.79 63.67
C LYS A 149 -31.11 14.21 63.24
N ASP A 150 -31.14 13.40 62.17
CA ASP A 150 -32.36 12.90 61.54
C ASP A 150 -32.85 11.62 62.23
N VAL A 151 -31.93 10.85 62.83
CA VAL A 151 -32.25 9.54 63.43
C VAL A 151 -32.21 9.52 64.96
N ARG A 152 -31.35 10.35 65.59
CA ARG A 152 -31.20 10.44 67.05
C ARG A 152 -31.09 9.09 67.78
N TRP A 153 -30.41 8.11 67.18
CA TRP A 153 -30.34 6.76 67.74
C TRP A 153 -29.60 6.69 69.06
N ASP A 154 -28.62 7.56 69.30
CA ASP A 154 -27.91 7.61 70.59
C ASP A 154 -28.82 8.06 71.74
N GLU A 155 -29.85 8.88 71.45
CA GLU A 155 -30.89 9.29 72.41
C GLU A 155 -31.96 8.20 72.56
N ASN A 156 -32.44 7.65 71.44
CA ASN A 156 -33.59 6.74 71.41
C ASN A 156 -33.24 5.28 71.77
N PHE A 157 -32.00 4.86 71.48
CA PHE A 157 -31.51 3.51 71.70
C PHE A 157 -30.11 3.52 72.34
N PRO A 158 -29.95 4.01 73.58
CA PRO A 158 -28.64 4.13 74.20
C PRO A 158 -27.86 2.81 74.21
N GLY A 159 -26.62 2.84 73.69
CA GLY A 159 -25.74 1.67 73.63
C GLY A 159 -25.97 0.73 72.44
N TRP A 160 -26.83 1.08 71.48
CA TRP A 160 -27.13 0.28 70.29
C TRP A 160 -25.90 -0.18 69.50
N ASN A 161 -24.84 0.63 69.49
CA ASN A 161 -23.59 0.41 68.76
C ASN A 161 -22.58 -0.48 69.49
N ASN A 162 -22.90 -0.96 70.70
CA ASN A 162 -22.00 -1.76 71.54
C ASN A 162 -20.60 -1.11 71.75
N GLY A 163 -20.54 0.23 71.81
CA GLY A 163 -19.30 0.98 72.00
C GLY A 163 -18.41 1.10 70.76
N ASN A 164 -18.83 0.60 69.60
CA ASN A 164 -18.10 0.76 68.34
C ASN A 164 -18.11 2.22 67.86
N LYS A 165 -17.10 2.60 67.07
CA LYS A 165 -17.04 3.93 66.47
C LYS A 165 -18.19 4.10 65.47
N VAL A 166 -18.91 5.22 65.54
CA VAL A 166 -20.00 5.55 64.61
C VAL A 166 -19.64 6.78 63.79
N VAL A 167 -19.92 6.73 62.49
CA VAL A 167 -19.77 7.83 61.54
C VAL A 167 -21.10 8.01 60.81
N TYR A 168 -21.73 9.16 61.00
CA TYR A 168 -23.01 9.48 60.37
C TYR A 168 -22.84 10.21 59.03
N GLY A 169 -23.87 10.09 58.18
CA GLY A 169 -24.06 10.64 56.84
C GLY A 169 -22.92 11.48 56.27
N ASP A 170 -23.12 12.80 56.23
CA ASP A 170 -22.26 13.84 55.62
C ASP A 170 -20.75 13.81 55.97
N LYS A 171 -20.30 12.90 56.83
CA LYS A 171 -18.90 12.70 57.22
C LYS A 171 -18.20 11.58 56.42
N TRP A 172 -18.92 10.82 55.59
CA TRP A 172 -18.37 9.72 54.80
C TRP A 172 -19.01 9.58 53.41
N ILE A 173 -18.31 8.90 52.51
CA ILE A 173 -18.72 8.61 51.13
C ILE A 173 -18.41 7.16 50.76
N THR A 174 -19.07 6.65 49.72
CA THR A 174 -18.59 5.49 48.96
C THR A 174 -17.80 5.96 47.74
N ALA A 175 -16.73 5.23 47.40
CA ALA A 175 -16.01 5.40 46.15
C ALA A 175 -16.01 4.07 45.41
N ASP A 176 -16.90 3.95 44.43
CA ASP A 176 -17.13 2.74 43.65
C ASP A 176 -16.54 2.92 42.24
N PHE A 177 -15.65 2.00 41.86
CA PHE A 177 -14.95 1.99 40.59
C PHE A 177 -15.36 0.75 39.80
N TYR A 178 -15.77 0.95 38.55
CA TYR A 178 -16.32 -0.09 37.69
C TYR A 178 -15.46 -0.29 36.43
N ASP A 179 -15.40 -1.52 35.94
CA ASP A 179 -14.85 -1.79 34.61
C ASP A 179 -15.80 -1.31 33.50
N LYS A 180 -15.38 -1.47 32.24
CA LYS A 180 -16.17 -1.10 31.05
C LYS A 180 -17.49 -1.87 30.93
N ASP A 181 -17.60 -3.03 31.57
CA ASP A 181 -18.76 -3.93 31.53
C ASP A 181 -19.69 -3.73 32.74
N GLY A 182 -19.33 -2.81 33.65
CA GLY A 182 -20.09 -2.47 34.83
C GLY A 182 -19.81 -3.35 36.06
N ASN A 183 -18.73 -4.14 36.05
CA ASN A 183 -18.32 -4.92 37.21
C ASN A 183 -17.52 -4.05 38.18
N ILE A 184 -17.76 -4.22 39.49
CA ILE A 184 -17.03 -3.48 40.53
C ILE A 184 -15.57 -3.98 40.59
N ILE A 185 -14.63 -3.06 40.41
CA ILE A 185 -13.18 -3.24 40.58
C ILE A 185 -12.77 -2.93 42.03
N SER A 186 -13.24 -1.77 42.54
CA SER A 186 -13.03 -1.34 43.93
C SER A 186 -14.29 -0.69 44.48
N SER A 187 -14.50 -0.80 45.79
CA SER A 187 -15.63 -0.19 46.48
C SER A 187 -15.22 0.14 47.90
N ASP A 188 -14.74 1.36 48.09
CA ASP A 188 -14.15 1.83 49.34
C ASP A 188 -15.14 2.70 50.13
N ILE A 189 -15.01 2.66 51.46
CA ILE A 189 -15.71 3.57 52.37
C ILE A 189 -14.69 4.55 52.92
N LEU A 190 -14.91 5.83 52.68
CA LEU A 190 -13.95 6.89 53.00
C LEU A 190 -14.63 7.98 53.81
N LEU A 191 -13.93 8.54 54.79
CA LEU A 191 -14.31 9.84 55.35
C LEU A 191 -14.18 10.91 54.27
N THR A 192 -14.97 11.97 54.35
CA THR A 192 -14.91 13.08 53.38
C THR A 192 -13.54 13.78 53.31
N SER A 193 -12.70 13.59 54.33
CA SER A 193 -11.33 14.09 54.40
C SER A 193 -10.26 13.10 53.91
N GLN A 194 -10.62 11.85 53.59
CA GLN A 194 -9.68 10.83 53.14
C GLN A 194 -9.44 10.91 51.63
N ILE A 195 -8.21 10.58 51.24
CA ILE A 195 -7.82 10.58 49.84
C ILE A 195 -8.48 9.42 49.10
N VAL A 196 -9.15 9.72 47.99
CA VAL A 196 -9.69 8.74 47.06
C VAL A 196 -8.55 8.14 46.26
N ARG A 197 -8.28 6.86 46.45
CA ARG A 197 -7.26 6.12 45.70
C ARG A 197 -7.92 5.37 44.56
N GLN A 198 -7.58 5.77 43.34
CA GLN A 198 -8.04 5.08 42.14
C GLN A 198 -7.38 3.69 42.06
N PRO A 199 -8.13 2.62 41.74
CA PRO A 199 -7.55 1.32 41.52
C PRO A 199 -6.74 1.29 40.22
N TYR A 200 -5.77 0.37 40.13
CA TYR A 200 -5.03 0.15 38.90
C TYR A 200 -5.90 -0.62 37.90
N VAL A 201 -5.96 -0.10 36.67
CA VAL A 201 -6.59 -0.77 35.52
C VAL A 201 -5.52 -0.93 34.46
N ALA A 202 -5.34 -2.15 33.98
CA ALA A 202 -4.42 -2.44 32.89
C ALA A 202 -5.08 -2.14 31.54
N SER A 203 -4.30 -1.61 30.59
CA SER A 203 -4.66 -1.67 29.18
C SER A 203 -4.76 -3.13 28.74
N MET A 204 -5.69 -3.41 27.83
CA MET A 204 -6.06 -4.77 27.45
C MET A 204 -6.05 -4.95 25.94
N MET A 205 -5.88 -6.19 25.49
CA MET A 205 -5.84 -6.53 24.08
C MET A 205 -6.71 -7.76 23.84
N ASP A 206 -7.58 -7.69 22.84
CA ASP A 206 -8.24 -8.86 22.27
C ASP A 206 -7.59 -9.24 20.92
N ASP A 207 -8.18 -10.18 20.18
CA ASP A 207 -7.64 -10.65 18.91
C ASP A 207 -7.53 -9.55 17.82
N THR A 208 -8.31 -8.48 17.95
CA THR A 208 -8.52 -7.44 16.92
C THR A 208 -8.18 -6.02 17.41
N TYR A 209 -8.30 -5.76 18.70
CA TYR A 209 -8.28 -4.43 19.29
C TYR A 209 -7.34 -4.33 20.48
N TYR A 210 -6.66 -3.20 20.53
CA TYR A 210 -5.99 -2.72 21.74
C TYR A 210 -6.87 -1.67 22.40
N TYR A 211 -7.09 -1.83 23.70
CA TYR A 211 -7.85 -0.92 24.54
C TYR A 211 -6.91 -0.25 25.53
N GLU A 212 -6.67 1.04 25.35
CA GLU A 212 -5.87 1.82 26.29
C GLU A 212 -6.77 2.42 27.36
N PHE A 213 -6.45 2.20 28.63
CA PHE A 213 -7.16 2.85 29.73
C PHE A 213 -6.85 4.36 29.72
N LEU A 214 -7.88 5.19 29.54
CA LEU A 214 -7.75 6.65 29.51
C LEU A 214 -7.92 7.27 30.90
N GLY A 215 -8.88 6.75 31.67
CA GLY A 215 -9.23 7.31 32.97
C GLY A 215 -10.62 6.86 33.42
N TRP A 216 -11.30 7.72 34.17
CA TRP A 216 -12.55 7.38 34.84
C TRP A 216 -13.66 8.38 34.51
N ASP A 217 -14.79 7.89 34.04
CA ASP A 217 -16.02 8.66 33.82
C ASP A 217 -16.84 8.69 35.12
N ILE A 218 -17.06 9.88 35.70
CA ILE A 218 -17.83 10.05 36.94
C ILE A 218 -19.21 10.70 36.72
N ASP A 219 -19.48 11.26 35.55
CA ASP A 219 -20.75 11.94 35.26
C ASP A 219 -21.66 11.20 34.25
N GLY A 220 -21.13 10.14 33.63
CA GLY A 220 -21.81 9.26 32.71
C GLY A 220 -21.80 9.71 31.25
N ASP A 221 -20.94 10.65 30.87
CA ASP A 221 -20.83 11.13 29.48
C ASP A 221 -19.96 10.23 28.57
N GLY A 222 -19.27 9.24 29.16
CA GLY A 222 -18.38 8.31 28.46
C GLY A 222 -16.97 8.85 28.18
N ILE A 223 -16.61 10.00 28.76
CA ILE A 223 -15.30 10.65 28.67
C ILE A 223 -14.59 10.53 30.03
N ASP A 224 -13.26 10.49 30.03
CA ASP A 224 -12.51 10.47 31.28
C ASP A 224 -12.55 11.83 32.00
N ASP A 225 -12.83 11.77 33.29
CA ASP A 225 -12.89 12.88 34.22
C ASP A 225 -11.74 12.88 35.23
N VAL A 226 -11.51 14.05 35.82
CA VAL A 226 -10.63 14.18 36.96
C VAL A 226 -11.34 13.70 38.23
N VAL A 227 -11.00 12.49 38.68
CA VAL A 227 -11.45 11.99 40.00
C VAL A 227 -10.87 12.89 41.11
N PRO A 228 -11.71 13.53 41.94
CA PRO A 228 -11.24 14.45 42.96
C PRO A 228 -10.45 13.71 44.05
N ALA A 229 -9.41 14.35 44.58
CA ALA A 229 -8.58 13.76 45.63
C ALA A 229 -9.37 13.48 46.92
N THR A 230 -10.37 14.30 47.24
CA THR A 230 -11.32 14.14 48.35
C THR A 230 -12.70 14.53 47.87
N SER A 231 -13.76 13.96 48.44
CA SER A 231 -15.14 14.29 48.04
C SER A 231 -16.10 14.34 49.24
N SER A 232 -17.11 15.19 49.13
CA SER A 232 -18.27 15.26 50.04
C SER A 232 -19.50 14.52 49.51
N SER A 233 -19.37 13.87 48.35
CA SER A 233 -20.42 13.09 47.69
C SER A 233 -19.88 11.74 47.25
N ASN A 234 -20.76 10.73 47.17
CA ASN A 234 -20.38 9.42 46.67
C ASN A 234 -19.80 9.52 45.26
N ILE A 235 -18.75 8.74 45.00
CA ILE A 235 -18.10 8.65 43.70
C ILE A 235 -18.52 7.31 43.09
N SER A 236 -19.00 7.37 41.86
CA SER A 236 -19.26 6.21 41.01
C SER A 236 -18.54 6.44 39.69
N ALA A 237 -17.47 5.70 39.46
CA ALA A 237 -16.50 5.98 38.39
C ALA A 237 -16.37 4.77 37.46
N ARG A 238 -16.61 4.95 36.15
CA ARG A 238 -16.51 3.87 35.15
C ARG A 238 -15.21 3.99 34.36
N ALA A 239 -14.53 2.88 34.14
CA ALA A 239 -13.28 2.86 33.38
C ALA A 239 -13.54 3.20 31.91
N VAL A 240 -12.83 4.22 31.41
CA VAL A 240 -12.90 4.68 30.01
C VAL A 240 -11.70 4.14 29.25
N PHE A 241 -11.94 3.65 28.04
CA PHE A 241 -10.90 3.11 27.17
C PHE A 241 -10.94 3.75 25.79
N SER A 242 -9.78 4.06 25.24
CA SER A 242 -9.63 4.26 23.80
C SER A 242 -9.65 2.90 23.11
N LYS A 243 -10.12 2.85 21.86
CA LYS A 243 -10.18 1.62 21.07
C LYS A 243 -9.40 1.82 19.78
N GLU A 244 -8.27 1.13 19.65
CA GLU A 244 -7.44 1.14 18.45
C GLU A 244 -7.44 -0.24 17.79
N HIS A 245 -7.59 -0.29 16.46
CA HIS A 245 -7.33 -1.52 15.71
C HIS A 245 -5.82 -1.79 15.74
N LYS A 246 -5.41 -2.81 16.51
CA LYS A 246 -4.04 -3.34 16.51
C LYS A 246 -4.15 -4.85 16.38
N CYS A 247 -3.69 -5.38 15.26
CA CYS A 247 -3.58 -6.83 15.09
C CYS A 247 -2.54 -7.36 16.08
N ALA A 248 -2.84 -8.45 16.79
CA ALA A 248 -1.84 -9.17 17.58
C ALA A 248 -0.66 -9.57 16.68
N ALA A 249 0.57 -9.55 17.21
CA ALA A 249 1.82 -9.73 16.45
C ALA A 249 1.90 -11.02 15.60
N ALA A 250 0.99 -12.00 15.80
CA ALA A 250 0.88 -13.22 15.01
C ALA A 250 -0.23 -13.21 13.92
N GLY A 251 -1.04 -12.14 13.81
CA GLY A 251 -2.36 -12.19 13.17
C GLY A 251 -2.59 -11.22 12.00
N HIS A 252 -1.55 -10.63 11.39
CA HIS A 252 -1.79 -9.81 10.20
C HIS A 252 -2.26 -10.67 9.02
N THR A 253 -3.49 -10.46 8.56
CA THR A 253 -4.02 -11.04 7.33
C THR A 253 -3.72 -10.11 6.16
N TYR A 254 -2.69 -10.44 5.41
CA TYR A 254 -2.33 -9.73 4.18
C TYR A 254 -3.03 -10.40 2.99
N GLY A 255 -3.85 -9.62 2.28
CA GLY A 255 -4.62 -10.08 1.12
C GLY A 255 -3.87 -9.94 -0.20
N ALA A 256 -4.58 -9.51 -1.24
CA ALA A 256 -3.98 -9.16 -2.52
C ALA A 256 -3.04 -7.96 -2.39
N TRP A 257 -2.11 -7.84 -3.34
CA TRP A 257 -1.21 -6.68 -3.43
C TRP A 257 -2.01 -5.40 -3.66
N SER A 258 -1.77 -4.40 -2.81
CA SER A 258 -2.18 -3.01 -3.00
C SER A 258 -1.11 -2.27 -3.79
N SER A 259 -1.51 -1.20 -4.50
CA SER A 259 -0.59 -0.40 -5.32
C SER A 259 -0.99 1.07 -5.39
N ASP A 260 0.00 1.95 -5.52
CA ASP A 260 -0.16 3.34 -5.94
C ASP A 260 0.72 3.67 -7.17
N ALA A 261 0.87 4.96 -7.49
CA ALA A 261 1.66 5.40 -8.63
C ALA A 261 3.18 5.12 -8.52
N THR A 262 3.67 4.83 -7.31
CA THR A 262 5.10 4.73 -7.00
C THR A 262 5.52 3.32 -6.57
N SER A 263 4.66 2.60 -5.86
CA SER A 263 5.00 1.32 -5.21
C SER A 263 3.81 0.38 -5.08
N HIS A 264 4.11 -0.88 -4.76
CA HIS A 264 3.13 -1.85 -4.30
C HIS A 264 3.51 -2.41 -2.93
N TRP A 265 2.51 -2.84 -2.17
CA TRP A 265 2.67 -3.37 -0.82
C TRP A 265 1.58 -4.38 -0.50
N LEU A 266 1.84 -5.20 0.52
CA LEU A 266 0.80 -6.00 1.15
C LEU A 266 0.18 -5.17 2.27
N GLU A 267 -1.14 -4.98 2.21
CA GLU A 267 -1.90 -4.23 3.20
C GLU A 267 -2.72 -5.16 4.08
N CYS A 268 -2.63 -4.98 5.39
CA CYS A 268 -3.48 -5.71 6.32
C CYS A 268 -4.93 -5.21 6.19
N SER A 269 -5.87 -6.12 5.93
CA SER A 269 -7.28 -5.77 5.79
C SER A 269 -7.97 -5.27 7.07
N VAL A 270 -7.30 -5.41 8.22
CA VAL A 270 -7.85 -5.09 9.55
C VAL A 270 -7.26 -3.79 10.11
N CYS A 271 -5.94 -3.65 10.10
CA CYS A 271 -5.26 -2.48 10.69
C CYS A 271 -4.63 -1.54 9.66
N HIS A 272 -4.71 -1.85 8.35
CA HIS A 272 -4.09 -1.08 7.26
C HIS A 272 -2.57 -0.92 7.33
N ASP A 273 -1.91 -1.70 8.19
CA ASP A 273 -0.45 -1.76 8.23
C ASP A 273 0.10 -2.29 6.90
N LYS A 274 1.18 -1.66 6.44
CA LYS A 274 1.80 -1.94 5.14
C LYS A 274 3.10 -2.68 5.35
N LYS A 275 3.30 -3.78 4.64
CA LYS A 275 4.59 -4.48 4.57
C LYS A 275 5.02 -4.72 3.13
N ASP A 276 6.28 -5.15 2.98
CA ASP A 276 6.86 -5.52 1.69
C ASP A 276 6.69 -4.40 0.64
N ILE A 277 6.82 -3.14 1.10
CA ILE A 277 6.71 -1.96 0.25
C ILE A 277 7.90 -1.94 -0.70
N THR A 278 7.61 -2.08 -2.00
CA THR A 278 8.65 -2.07 -3.03
C THR A 278 8.16 -1.34 -4.28
N ALA A 279 9.10 -0.82 -5.07
CA ALA A 279 8.78 -0.21 -6.35
C ALA A 279 8.19 -1.24 -7.32
N HIS A 280 7.40 -0.76 -8.29
CA HIS A 280 6.86 -1.61 -9.35
C HIS A 280 7.96 -2.31 -10.15
N SER A 281 7.74 -3.59 -10.43
CA SER A 281 8.57 -4.39 -11.35
C SER A 281 7.96 -4.29 -12.74
N PHE A 282 8.78 -3.97 -13.73
CA PHE A 282 8.39 -3.94 -15.14
C PHE A 282 9.48 -4.62 -15.95
N ASP A 283 9.10 -5.47 -16.90
CA ASP A 283 10.05 -6.24 -17.72
C ASP A 283 10.99 -5.33 -18.52
N ASN A 284 10.48 -4.19 -18.97
CA ASN A 284 11.23 -3.19 -19.72
C ASN A 284 10.59 -1.79 -19.64
N ALA A 285 11.18 -0.81 -20.31
CA ALA A 285 10.72 0.59 -20.28
C ALA A 285 9.35 0.83 -20.96
N CYS A 286 8.89 -0.09 -21.81
CA CYS A 286 7.58 -0.03 -22.48
C CYS A 286 6.55 -0.99 -21.91
N ASP A 287 6.93 -1.82 -20.95
CA ASP A 287 5.96 -2.57 -20.19
C ASP A 287 5.11 -1.59 -19.35
N THR A 288 3.80 -1.77 -19.43
CA THR A 288 2.84 -0.91 -18.75
C THR A 288 2.30 -1.57 -17.50
N THR A 289 2.44 -2.88 -17.33
CA THR A 289 1.78 -3.62 -16.26
C THR A 289 2.81 -4.14 -15.29
N CYS A 290 2.61 -3.88 -14.00
CA CYS A 290 3.51 -4.39 -12.97
C CYS A 290 3.32 -5.90 -12.79
N ASP A 291 4.40 -6.69 -12.90
CA ASP A 291 4.37 -8.15 -12.85
C ASP A 291 3.84 -8.71 -11.52
N THR A 292 4.01 -7.95 -10.43
CA THR A 292 3.65 -8.39 -9.08
C THR A 292 2.21 -8.06 -8.70
N CYS A 293 1.75 -6.83 -8.99
CA CYS A 293 0.47 -6.31 -8.49
C CYS A 293 -0.54 -5.96 -9.59
N GLY A 294 -0.15 -6.00 -10.87
CA GLY A 294 -1.02 -5.65 -11.99
C GLY A 294 -1.30 -4.15 -12.16
N TYR A 295 -0.60 -3.27 -11.43
CA TYR A 295 -0.69 -1.83 -11.62
C TYR A 295 -0.32 -1.44 -13.06
N VAL A 296 -1.18 -0.66 -13.72
CA VAL A 296 -0.95 -0.21 -15.10
C VAL A 296 -0.47 1.23 -15.12
N ARG A 297 0.78 1.46 -15.51
CA ARG A 297 1.35 2.79 -15.73
C ARG A 297 1.03 3.30 -17.14
N SER A 298 0.84 4.61 -17.26
CA SER A 298 0.76 5.28 -18.55
C SER A 298 2.16 5.62 -19.05
N ILE A 299 2.52 5.13 -20.24
CA ILE A 299 3.74 5.50 -20.96
C ILE A 299 3.39 6.25 -22.23
N THR A 300 4.14 7.29 -22.55
CA THR A 300 4.03 7.99 -23.83
C THR A 300 5.15 7.52 -24.73
N HIS A 301 4.81 6.77 -25.78
CA HIS A 301 5.79 6.40 -26.78
C HIS A 301 6.09 7.60 -27.69
N ASN A 302 7.38 7.87 -27.89
CA ASN A 302 7.85 8.80 -28.91
C ASN A 302 8.67 8.01 -29.92
N TYR A 303 8.17 7.93 -31.16
CA TYR A 303 8.81 7.16 -32.23
C TYR A 303 9.60 8.08 -33.15
N GLU A 304 10.78 7.64 -33.57
CA GLU A 304 11.55 8.28 -34.63
C GLU A 304 11.82 7.33 -35.80
N GLN A 305 11.78 7.87 -37.01
CA GLN A 305 12.14 7.14 -38.23
C GLN A 305 13.63 6.82 -38.24
N LYS A 306 13.95 5.54 -38.41
CA LYS A 306 15.28 4.98 -38.61
C LYS A 306 15.32 4.22 -39.93
N HIS A 307 16.52 3.99 -40.45
CA HIS A 307 16.72 3.16 -41.63
C HIS A 307 18.06 2.43 -41.60
N ASP A 308 18.15 1.33 -42.35
CA ASP A 308 19.39 0.60 -42.61
C ASP A 308 19.61 0.40 -44.13
N GLU A 309 20.33 -0.67 -44.52
CA GLU A 309 20.57 -1.03 -45.91
C GLU A 309 19.35 -1.59 -46.64
N VAL A 310 18.35 -2.06 -45.91
CA VAL A 310 17.23 -2.83 -46.45
C VAL A 310 15.90 -2.12 -46.22
N ASN A 311 15.68 -1.54 -45.03
CA ASN A 311 14.38 -1.05 -44.58
C ASN A 311 14.43 0.31 -43.85
N HIS A 312 13.25 0.88 -43.66
CA HIS A 312 12.90 1.92 -42.69
C HIS A 312 12.06 1.30 -41.57
N TRP A 313 12.12 1.88 -40.38
CA TRP A 313 11.19 1.56 -39.29
C TRP A 313 11.02 2.75 -38.36
N ASP A 314 9.90 2.80 -37.66
CA ASP A 314 9.70 3.71 -36.55
C ASP A 314 10.21 3.03 -35.27
N GLU A 315 11.21 3.62 -34.62
CA GLU A 315 11.79 3.12 -33.38
C GLU A 315 11.38 3.97 -32.18
N CYS A 316 10.90 3.33 -31.11
CA CYS A 316 10.55 4.03 -29.89
C CYS A 316 11.81 4.48 -29.15
N LYS A 317 11.95 5.78 -28.86
CA LYS A 317 13.07 6.33 -28.08
C LYS A 317 13.15 5.81 -26.64
N VAL A 318 12.04 5.30 -26.12
CA VAL A 318 11.92 4.90 -24.71
C VAL A 318 12.34 3.44 -24.50
N CYS A 319 11.96 2.53 -25.41
CA CYS A 319 12.22 1.09 -25.26
C CYS A 319 12.84 0.39 -26.47
N GLY A 320 13.03 1.08 -27.60
CA GLY A 320 13.61 0.47 -28.81
C GLY A 320 12.63 -0.38 -29.64
N ASP A 321 11.35 -0.42 -29.28
CA ASP A 321 10.31 -1.11 -30.08
C ASP A 321 10.30 -0.60 -31.52
N LYS A 322 10.33 -1.53 -32.47
CA LYS A 322 10.30 -1.27 -33.91
C LYS A 322 8.92 -1.58 -34.47
N LYS A 323 8.38 -0.64 -35.24
CA LYS A 323 7.13 -0.84 -36.01
C LYS A 323 7.26 -0.21 -37.40
N ASN A 324 6.26 -0.46 -38.25
CA ASN A 324 6.20 0.11 -39.61
C ASN A 324 7.47 -0.19 -40.43
N ILE A 325 7.89 -1.46 -40.40
CA ILE A 325 9.09 -1.90 -41.11
C ILE A 325 8.76 -1.99 -42.61
N GLU A 326 9.37 -1.12 -43.41
CA GLU A 326 9.12 -1.01 -44.84
C GLU A 326 10.41 -0.97 -45.65
N ALA A 327 10.48 -1.71 -46.74
CA ALA A 327 11.65 -1.72 -47.62
C ALA A 327 11.85 -0.38 -48.34
N HIS A 328 13.08 -0.11 -48.80
CA HIS A 328 13.35 1.05 -49.66
C HIS A 328 12.55 0.99 -50.97
N THR A 329 11.81 2.06 -51.29
CA THR A 329 11.07 2.19 -52.56
C THR A 329 11.66 3.27 -53.46
N ASN A 330 11.54 3.06 -54.77
CA ASN A 330 11.91 4.01 -55.82
C ASN A 330 10.70 4.28 -56.75
N MET A 331 9.53 4.53 -56.17
CA MET A 331 8.29 4.77 -56.91
C MET A 331 8.35 6.06 -57.74
N LYS A 332 9.17 7.04 -57.35
CA LYS A 332 9.38 8.26 -58.14
C LYS A 332 10.43 8.09 -59.25
N ASN A 333 11.00 6.89 -59.41
CA ASN A 333 12.01 6.55 -60.42
C ASN A 333 13.21 7.52 -60.44
N LYS A 334 13.73 7.92 -59.27
CA LYS A 334 14.85 8.88 -59.15
C LYS A 334 16.20 8.26 -58.79
N HIS A 335 16.30 6.93 -58.80
CA HIS A 335 17.47 6.18 -58.32
C HIS A 335 17.79 6.40 -56.83
N ILE A 336 16.89 7.03 -56.10
CA ILE A 336 17.00 7.32 -54.68
C ILE A 336 15.74 6.82 -53.97
N CYS A 337 15.87 6.50 -52.70
CA CYS A 337 14.73 6.15 -51.86
C CYS A 337 13.79 7.34 -51.72
N ASP A 338 12.50 7.11 -51.93
CA ASP A 338 11.46 8.15 -51.82
C ASP A 338 11.33 8.75 -50.42
N THR A 339 11.74 7.99 -49.40
CA THR A 339 11.59 8.33 -47.96
C THR A 339 12.85 8.94 -47.37
N CYS A 340 14.01 8.29 -47.49
CA CYS A 340 15.26 8.74 -46.86
C CYS A 340 16.28 9.39 -47.82
N GLY A 341 16.05 9.34 -49.13
CA GLY A 341 16.96 9.94 -50.12
C GLY A 341 18.27 9.18 -50.37
N ARG A 342 18.46 8.00 -49.75
CA ARG A 342 19.60 7.12 -50.03
C ARG A 342 19.61 6.70 -51.51
N LYS A 343 20.80 6.66 -52.13
CA LYS A 343 20.99 6.13 -53.48
C LYS A 343 20.69 4.63 -53.53
N LEU A 344 19.82 4.21 -54.45
CA LEU A 344 19.39 2.83 -54.65
C LEU A 344 20.03 2.17 -55.86
N SER A 345 20.27 2.92 -56.94
CA SER A 345 20.93 2.40 -58.15
C SER A 345 21.66 3.49 -58.94
N ASP A 346 22.43 3.08 -59.96
CA ASP A 346 23.00 3.96 -60.98
C ASP A 346 22.07 4.09 -62.19
N HIS A 347 22.31 5.08 -63.05
CA HIS A 347 21.57 5.20 -64.30
C HIS A 347 21.88 4.04 -65.25
N GLU A 348 20.83 3.40 -65.76
CA GLU A 348 20.93 2.27 -66.67
C GLU A 348 19.98 2.38 -67.88
N GLY A 349 20.36 1.68 -68.95
CA GLY A 349 19.62 1.62 -70.20
C GLY A 349 19.79 2.84 -71.13
N GLY A 350 19.23 2.74 -72.32
CA GLY A 350 19.42 3.74 -73.38
C GLY A 350 20.72 3.56 -74.15
N THR A 351 20.79 4.14 -75.34
CA THR A 351 21.97 4.11 -76.21
C THR A 351 22.31 5.54 -76.60
N ALA A 352 23.52 5.98 -76.26
CA ALA A 352 24.00 7.30 -76.70
C ALA A 352 24.26 7.29 -78.21
N THR A 353 24.06 8.44 -78.84
CA THR A 353 24.46 8.71 -80.23
C THR A 353 25.52 9.81 -80.25
N CYS A 354 26.10 10.08 -81.41
CA CYS A 354 27.06 11.18 -81.55
C CYS A 354 26.44 12.58 -81.42
N SER A 355 25.11 12.68 -81.29
CA SER A 355 24.35 13.92 -81.12
C SER A 355 23.48 13.96 -79.86
N GLU A 356 23.22 12.83 -79.22
CA GLU A 356 22.38 12.72 -78.02
C GLU A 356 22.99 11.76 -76.99
N LYS A 357 22.93 12.13 -75.70
CA LYS A 357 23.32 11.25 -74.59
C LYS A 357 22.31 10.11 -74.41
N ALA A 358 22.73 9.02 -73.76
CA ALA A 358 21.82 7.96 -73.38
C ALA A 358 20.73 8.51 -72.43
N ILE A 359 19.49 8.06 -72.62
CA ILE A 359 18.37 8.40 -71.74
C ILE A 359 18.16 7.21 -70.81
N CYS A 360 18.22 7.45 -69.50
CA CYS A 360 18.04 6.40 -68.52
C CYS A 360 16.62 5.83 -68.60
N THR A 361 16.51 4.51 -68.68
CA THR A 361 15.22 3.82 -68.80
C THR A 361 14.38 3.88 -67.53
N ILE A 362 15.00 4.17 -66.38
CA ILE A 362 14.33 4.33 -65.09
C ILE A 362 13.83 5.77 -64.95
N CYS A 363 14.72 6.76 -64.94
CA CYS A 363 14.37 8.13 -64.56
C CYS A 363 14.08 9.07 -65.75
N GLY A 364 14.39 8.67 -66.99
CA GLY A 364 14.20 9.50 -68.18
C GLY A 364 15.20 10.64 -68.36
N GLU A 365 16.19 10.78 -67.47
CA GLU A 365 17.23 11.81 -67.57
C GLU A 365 18.34 11.40 -68.55
N LYS A 366 18.93 12.40 -69.21
CA LYS A 366 20.09 12.23 -70.09
C LYS A 366 21.35 12.03 -69.25
N TYR A 367 22.10 10.96 -69.51
CA TYR A 367 23.29 10.62 -68.74
C TYR A 367 24.41 10.02 -69.61
N GLY A 368 25.61 9.94 -69.05
CA GLY A 368 26.81 9.44 -69.75
C GLY A 368 27.39 10.41 -70.79
N ASP A 369 28.32 9.90 -71.59
CA ASP A 369 28.98 10.63 -72.69
C ASP A 369 28.29 10.36 -74.04
N PHE A 370 28.54 11.22 -75.03
CA PHE A 370 28.08 11.00 -76.41
C PHE A 370 28.82 9.83 -77.05
N ALA A 371 28.16 9.12 -77.98
CA ALA A 371 28.81 8.06 -78.74
C ALA A 371 29.78 8.62 -79.78
N GLU A 372 30.75 7.80 -80.20
CA GLU A 372 31.71 8.17 -81.23
C GLU A 372 31.04 8.40 -82.60
N HIS A 373 31.64 9.25 -83.43
CA HIS A 373 31.16 9.51 -84.78
C HIS A 373 31.52 8.36 -85.73
N SER A 374 30.56 7.89 -86.52
CA SER A 374 30.79 6.91 -87.58
C SER A 374 31.05 7.63 -88.91
N PHE A 375 32.32 7.99 -89.17
CA PHE A 375 32.71 8.63 -90.41
C PHE A 375 32.89 7.63 -91.55
N GLY A 376 32.42 7.97 -92.76
CA GLY A 376 32.66 7.20 -93.97
C GLY A 376 34.05 7.42 -94.60
N GLU A 377 34.23 6.92 -95.83
CA GLU A 377 35.49 7.05 -96.60
C GLU A 377 35.87 8.51 -96.92
N TRP A 378 37.17 8.76 -97.01
CA TRP A 378 37.72 10.05 -97.44
C TRP A 378 37.41 10.32 -98.92
N LYS A 379 36.87 11.50 -99.23
CA LYS A 379 36.61 11.98 -100.60
C LYS A 379 37.45 13.21 -100.92
N THR A 380 38.04 13.26 -102.12
CA THR A 380 38.86 14.38 -102.61
C THR A 380 38.10 15.16 -103.68
N ASN A 381 37.99 16.48 -103.54
CA ASN A 381 37.39 17.34 -104.57
C ASN A 381 38.42 17.75 -105.66
N ALA A 382 37.97 18.44 -106.72
CA ALA A 382 38.82 18.89 -107.83
C ALA A 382 39.95 19.87 -107.41
N GLU A 383 39.87 20.45 -106.21
CA GLU A 383 40.84 21.39 -105.63
C GLU A 383 41.83 20.68 -104.68
N GLY A 384 41.74 19.35 -104.53
CA GLY A 384 42.60 18.56 -103.65
C GLY A 384 42.16 18.51 -102.18
N LYS A 385 41.02 19.10 -101.80
CA LYS A 385 40.48 19.06 -100.43
C LYS A 385 39.89 17.69 -100.13
N ARG A 386 40.37 17.05 -99.05
CA ARG A 386 39.88 15.75 -98.55
C ARG A 386 38.88 15.95 -97.40
N THR A 387 37.71 15.32 -97.48
CA THR A 387 36.67 15.37 -96.44
C THR A 387 36.01 14.00 -96.24
N LYS A 388 35.48 13.75 -95.05
CA LYS A 388 34.57 12.63 -94.77
C LYS A 388 33.38 13.11 -93.95
N VAL A 389 32.25 12.40 -94.06
CA VAL A 389 31.00 12.81 -93.41
C VAL A 389 30.55 11.71 -92.45
N CYS A 390 30.12 12.10 -91.26
CA CYS A 390 29.49 11.19 -90.31
C CYS A 390 28.14 10.76 -90.87
N SER A 391 27.95 9.45 -91.05
CA SER A 391 26.70 8.89 -91.57
C SER A 391 25.50 9.14 -90.63
N ALA A 392 25.77 9.33 -89.34
CA ALA A 392 24.73 9.49 -88.31
C ALA A 392 24.27 10.95 -88.10
N CYS A 393 25.16 11.94 -88.16
CA CYS A 393 24.83 13.33 -87.83
C CYS A 393 25.17 14.36 -88.92
N GLY A 394 25.75 13.93 -90.05
CA GLY A 394 26.12 14.84 -91.13
C GLY A 394 27.33 15.74 -90.83
N LYS A 395 28.00 15.58 -89.67
CA LYS A 395 29.23 16.32 -89.35
C LYS A 395 30.29 16.05 -90.43
N VAL A 396 30.82 17.11 -91.02
CA VAL A 396 31.89 17.05 -92.02
C VAL A 396 33.23 17.18 -91.31
N ALA A 397 34.05 16.13 -91.41
CA ALA A 397 35.44 16.13 -91.00
C ALA A 397 36.32 16.57 -92.18
N ASN A 398 37.14 17.61 -91.97
CA ASN A 398 38.15 18.01 -92.95
C ASN A 398 39.44 17.26 -92.67
N PHE A 399 40.15 16.83 -93.72
CA PHE A 399 41.42 16.14 -93.56
C PHE A 399 42.48 17.10 -93.02
N MET A 400 43.04 16.76 -91.88
CA MET A 400 44.14 17.48 -91.26
C MET A 400 45.00 16.49 -90.49
N TYR A 401 46.31 16.46 -90.78
CA TYR A 401 47.23 15.64 -90.00
C TYR A 401 47.23 16.11 -88.54
N GLY A 402 46.97 15.17 -87.63
CA GLY A 402 47.00 15.41 -86.18
C GLY A 402 45.63 15.64 -85.57
N ASP A 403 44.59 15.85 -86.38
CA ASP A 403 43.21 15.99 -85.93
C ASP A 403 42.54 14.62 -85.87
N LEU A 404 42.61 13.99 -84.70
CA LEU A 404 42.15 12.62 -84.48
C LEU A 404 40.70 12.56 -84.02
N ASN A 405 40.15 13.67 -83.49
CA ASN A 405 38.74 13.79 -83.13
C ASN A 405 37.87 14.52 -84.18
N TYR A 406 38.50 15.05 -85.23
CA TYR A 406 37.89 15.81 -86.32
C TYR A 406 37.13 17.05 -85.84
N ASP A 407 37.71 17.79 -84.90
CA ASP A 407 37.18 19.06 -84.40
C ASP A 407 37.76 20.29 -85.15
N GLY A 408 38.69 20.06 -86.08
CA GLY A 408 39.37 21.09 -86.85
C GLY A 408 40.55 21.73 -86.13
N LYS A 409 40.99 21.18 -85.00
CA LYS A 409 42.15 21.65 -84.22
C LYS A 409 43.03 20.48 -83.83
N VAL A 410 44.34 20.63 -83.99
CA VAL A 410 45.31 19.68 -83.44
C VAL A 410 45.70 20.16 -82.04
N ASN A 411 45.28 19.45 -81.00
CA ASN A 411 45.52 19.85 -79.61
C ASN A 411 45.74 18.66 -78.65
N ALA A 412 45.70 18.91 -77.34
CA ALA A 412 45.92 17.90 -76.31
C ALA A 412 44.87 16.76 -76.29
N ILE A 413 43.69 16.98 -76.86
CA ILE A 413 42.65 15.95 -77.01
C ILE A 413 43.12 14.89 -78.00
N ASP A 414 43.68 15.30 -79.15
CA ASP A 414 44.22 14.38 -80.15
C ASP A 414 45.42 13.60 -79.60
N LEU A 415 46.29 14.28 -78.85
CA LEU A 415 47.38 13.62 -78.13
C LEU A 415 46.86 12.52 -77.18
N THR A 416 45.72 12.74 -76.55
CA THR A 416 45.09 11.76 -75.65
C THR A 416 44.51 10.59 -76.43
N ILE A 417 43.89 10.82 -77.59
CA ILE A 417 43.39 9.77 -78.48
C ILE A 417 44.53 8.88 -78.97
N LEU A 418 45.63 9.49 -79.44
CA LEU A 418 46.81 8.76 -79.90
C LEU A 418 47.43 7.93 -78.77
N ARG A 419 47.50 8.47 -77.55
CA ARG A 419 47.98 7.72 -76.37
C ARG A 419 47.07 6.55 -76.01
N ARG A 420 45.75 6.75 -76.04
CA ARG A 420 44.78 5.67 -75.76
C ARG A 420 44.89 4.55 -76.79
N TYR A 421 45.05 4.89 -78.07
CA TYR A 421 45.30 3.91 -79.13
C TYR A 421 46.61 3.13 -78.89
N LEU A 422 47.73 3.82 -78.67
CA LEU A 422 49.02 3.16 -78.41
C LEU A 422 49.03 2.30 -77.14
N ALA A 423 48.21 2.66 -76.15
CA ALA A 423 48.03 1.90 -74.91
C ALA A 423 46.95 0.80 -75.01
N ARG A 424 46.39 0.53 -76.21
CA ARG A 424 45.35 -0.49 -76.47
C ARG A 424 44.02 -0.27 -75.73
N TYR A 425 43.71 0.98 -75.39
CA TYR A 425 42.36 1.35 -74.94
C TYR A 425 41.39 1.61 -76.11
N SER A 426 41.90 1.71 -77.34
CA SER A 426 41.11 1.74 -78.57
C SER A 426 41.80 0.87 -79.61
N ASP A 427 41.03 0.04 -80.31
CA ASP A 427 41.53 -0.87 -81.33
C ASP A 427 41.55 -0.27 -82.74
N LYS A 428 41.04 0.96 -82.90
CA LYS A 428 40.90 1.61 -84.21
C LYS A 428 41.38 3.07 -84.15
N ILE A 429 42.21 3.44 -85.11
CA ILE A 429 42.60 4.83 -85.39
C ILE A 429 42.62 5.03 -86.90
N ASP A 430 42.25 6.24 -87.34
CA ASP A 430 42.39 6.61 -88.74
C ASP A 430 43.86 6.88 -89.05
N ILE A 431 44.52 5.86 -89.62
CA ILE A 431 45.93 5.92 -89.99
C ILE A 431 46.22 7.12 -90.90
N ALA A 432 45.27 7.51 -91.77
CA ALA A 432 45.51 8.57 -92.74
C ALA A 432 45.76 9.95 -92.10
N VAL A 433 45.24 10.19 -90.90
CA VAL A 433 45.46 11.44 -90.14
C VAL A 433 46.39 11.24 -88.94
N ALA A 434 46.84 10.01 -88.66
CA ALA A 434 47.63 9.65 -87.48
C ALA A 434 49.07 9.21 -87.78
N ASP A 435 49.36 8.78 -89.02
CA ASP A 435 50.69 8.44 -89.52
C ASP A 435 51.38 9.71 -90.06
N PHE A 436 52.14 10.38 -89.20
CA PHE A 436 52.72 11.69 -89.50
C PHE A 436 54.05 11.57 -90.23
N ASN A 437 54.81 10.49 -90.01
CA ASN A 437 56.06 10.24 -90.73
C ASN A 437 55.83 9.50 -92.06
N GLY A 438 54.61 8.96 -92.27
CA GLY A 438 54.17 8.26 -93.45
C GLY A 438 54.89 6.93 -93.70
N ASP A 439 55.30 6.25 -92.62
CA ASP A 439 55.92 4.92 -92.68
C ASP A 439 54.90 3.78 -92.78
N GLY A 440 53.60 4.12 -92.78
CA GLY A 440 52.47 3.20 -92.84
C GLY A 440 52.06 2.62 -91.49
N LYS A 441 52.64 3.06 -90.36
CA LYS A 441 52.40 2.52 -89.02
C LYS A 441 52.24 3.63 -87.98
N VAL A 442 51.07 3.71 -87.36
CA VAL A 442 50.85 4.61 -86.21
C VAL A 442 51.54 4.06 -84.96
N ASN A 443 52.65 4.67 -84.55
CA ASN A 443 53.47 4.21 -83.43
C ASN A 443 54.04 5.36 -82.57
N THR A 444 55.02 5.06 -81.71
CA THR A 444 55.63 6.05 -80.80
C THR A 444 56.35 7.18 -81.53
N LEU A 445 56.77 6.98 -82.79
CA LEU A 445 57.35 8.03 -83.63
C LEU A 445 56.31 9.11 -83.96
N ASP A 446 55.09 8.71 -84.31
CA ASP A 446 53.99 9.64 -84.55
C ASP A 446 53.60 10.40 -83.28
N LEU A 447 53.58 9.70 -82.15
CA LEU A 447 53.36 10.35 -80.85
C LEU A 447 54.42 11.41 -80.55
N MET A 448 55.69 11.17 -80.90
CA MET A 448 56.76 12.14 -80.74
C MET A 448 56.56 13.36 -81.65
N LEU A 449 56.19 13.15 -82.92
CA LEU A 449 55.94 14.23 -83.87
C LEU A 449 54.75 15.10 -83.44
N LEU A 450 53.64 14.50 -83.02
CA LEU A 450 52.50 15.25 -82.50
C LEU A 450 52.87 16.08 -81.26
N ARG A 451 53.68 15.52 -80.34
CA ARG A 451 54.17 16.28 -79.18
C ARG A 451 55.00 17.49 -79.59
N ARG A 452 55.96 17.30 -80.51
CA ARG A 452 56.82 18.38 -81.00
C ARG A 452 56.01 19.50 -81.65
N PHE A 453 55.01 19.15 -82.46
CA PHE A 453 54.09 20.12 -83.05
C PHE A 453 53.31 20.90 -81.99
N LEU A 454 52.74 20.22 -80.99
CA LEU A 454 51.95 20.87 -79.94
C LEU A 454 52.75 21.84 -79.06
N VAL A 455 54.06 21.62 -78.90
CA VAL A 455 54.95 22.53 -78.18
C VAL A 455 55.68 23.53 -79.10
N GLY A 456 55.34 23.56 -80.39
CA GLY A 456 55.84 24.55 -81.36
C GLY A 456 57.24 24.30 -81.90
N TYR A 457 57.82 23.11 -81.71
CA TYR A 457 59.11 22.76 -82.34
C TYR A 457 58.99 22.53 -83.85
N ASP A 458 57.85 22.01 -84.31
CA ASP A 458 57.54 21.80 -85.72
C ASP A 458 56.35 22.67 -86.13
N SER A 459 56.42 23.31 -87.30
CA SER A 459 55.36 24.21 -87.79
C SER A 459 54.25 23.51 -88.56
N VAL A 460 54.46 22.26 -89.01
CA VAL A 460 53.51 21.48 -89.82
C VAL A 460 53.62 19.99 -89.45
N LEU A 461 52.48 19.29 -89.41
CA LEU A 461 52.40 17.83 -89.32
C LEU A 461 52.04 17.23 -90.68
N GLY A 462 52.67 16.10 -91.02
CA GLY A 462 52.47 15.39 -92.28
C GLY A 462 53.77 15.28 -93.08
N LYS A 463 53.72 14.45 -94.13
CA LYS A 463 54.82 14.27 -95.09
C LYS A 463 55.19 15.55 -95.83
#